data_AF-A0A1V4WQI3-F1
#
_entry.id   AF-A0A1V4WQI3-F1
#
_cell.length_a   1.000
_cell.length_b   1.000
_cell.length_c   1.000
_cell.angle_alpha   90.00
_cell.angle_beta   90.00
_cell.angle_gamma   90.00
#
_symmetry.space_group_name_H-M   'P 1'
#
loop_
_entity.id
_entity.type
_entity.pdbx_description
1 polymer ?
#
loop_
_entity_poly.entity_id
_entity_poly.type
_entity_poly.pdbx_seq_one_letter_code
_entity_poly.pdbx_strand_id
1 'polypeptide(L)'
;MNNVIKNRYEFVYLFDVKNGNPNGDPDAGNAPRQDYETGKGLVTDVCLKRKIRNYVDITKNNQAPYEIHVREGAFLSEHHKRAHLGIENETIRMIIPEDLVDEFKTFEAYPDGIIFSHKGEHPCLVLSLAGLEETEKKVKDLKEKSKKEDTENRKLISSAAKAKLRELFVDSKEKKAAQWMCKNFFDVRTFGAVMSTGDMRCGQIRGPVQFGFAESVDSIVGKEIPMSRTAAVSVDKPEDKGLGARKSIVPYGLYRVHGYISAHLASQTNFAEDDLEMLWSALINMFDQDPSAARTGMHAQKLIVFKHVGTDDNEKQKIEQAKLGCAPAHKLFDLVTIKRRAEKEEDRGECSGTAEKPARSFQDYEVCIVKDACPDGVEIIEKL
;
A
#
# COMPACT_ATOMS: atom_id res chain seq x y z
N MET A 1 -8.66 17.62 13.40
CA MET A 1 -9.34 16.32 13.19
C MET A 1 -9.19 16.03 11.71
N ASN A 2 -8.43 14.99 11.35
CA ASN A 2 -8.21 14.66 9.94
C ASN A 2 -9.41 13.86 9.46
N ASN A 3 -10.10 14.41 8.46
CA ASN A 3 -11.28 13.77 7.90
C ASN A 3 -10.83 12.64 6.96
N VAL A 4 -11.41 11.46 7.14
CA VAL A 4 -11.25 10.33 6.21
C VAL A 4 -11.71 10.78 4.83
N ILE A 5 -10.97 10.40 3.80
CA ILE A 5 -11.33 10.77 2.42
C ILE A 5 -12.72 10.22 2.07
N LYS A 6 -13.53 11.05 1.42
CA LYS A 6 -14.90 10.68 1.02
C LYS A 6 -15.01 10.36 -0.47
N ASN A 7 -14.07 10.86 -1.26
CA ASN A 7 -14.06 10.74 -2.71
C ASN A 7 -13.14 9.58 -3.13
N ARG A 8 -13.55 8.85 -4.16
CA ARG A 8 -12.67 7.96 -4.92
C ARG A 8 -11.77 8.79 -5.83
N TYR A 9 -10.55 8.32 -6.03
CA TYR A 9 -9.61 8.93 -6.98
C TYR A 9 -8.96 7.90 -7.90
N GLU A 10 -8.58 8.37 -9.08
CA GLU A 10 -7.67 7.70 -9.99
C GLU A 10 -6.53 8.67 -10.26
N PHE A 11 -5.36 8.15 -10.62
CA PHE A 11 -4.28 9.02 -11.06
C PHE A 11 -3.45 8.39 -12.17
N VAL A 12 -2.97 9.24 -13.07
CA VAL A 12 -1.89 8.93 -14.00
C VAL A 12 -0.64 9.63 -13.51
N TYR A 13 0.39 8.85 -13.25
CA TYR A 13 1.69 9.38 -12.84
C TYR A 13 2.73 9.06 -13.92
N LEU A 14 3.40 10.11 -14.39
CA LEU A 14 4.47 10.02 -15.36
C LEU A 14 5.79 10.39 -14.70
N PHE A 15 6.79 9.54 -14.88
CA PHE A 15 8.15 9.80 -14.47
C PHE A 15 9.11 9.28 -15.52
N ASP A 16 10.27 9.89 -15.65
CA ASP A 16 11.29 9.40 -16.55
C ASP A 16 12.53 8.91 -15.83
N VAL A 17 13.39 8.23 -16.59
CA VAL A 17 14.76 7.91 -16.21
C VAL A 17 15.69 8.32 -17.33
N LYS A 18 16.85 8.89 -16.99
CA LYS A 18 17.90 9.25 -17.94
C LYS A 18 19.25 8.69 -17.48
N ASN A 19 19.84 7.83 -18.30
CA ASN A 19 21.10 7.12 -18.02
C ASN A 19 21.13 6.40 -16.65
N GLY A 20 20.00 5.83 -16.25
CA GLY A 20 19.82 5.18 -14.95
C GLY A 20 19.03 3.88 -15.08
N ASN A 21 18.92 3.15 -13.97
CA ASN A 21 18.17 1.91 -13.87
C ASN A 21 16.98 2.10 -12.93
N PRO A 22 15.74 2.24 -13.45
CA PRO A 22 14.60 2.59 -12.64
C PRO A 22 14.15 1.43 -11.75
N ASN A 23 14.29 0.18 -12.23
CA ASN A 23 14.01 -1.03 -11.48
C ASN A 23 14.79 -2.21 -12.08
N GLY A 24 15.82 -2.67 -11.37
CA GLY A 24 16.60 -3.83 -11.77
C GLY A 24 15.86 -5.15 -11.52
N ASP A 25 16.11 -6.12 -12.40
CA ASP A 25 15.62 -7.48 -12.31
C ASP A 25 16.64 -8.38 -11.58
N PRO A 26 16.30 -8.96 -10.41
CA PRO A 26 17.19 -9.85 -9.69
C PRO A 26 17.53 -11.12 -10.48
N ASP A 27 16.64 -11.58 -11.35
CA ASP A 27 16.84 -12.81 -12.12
C ASP A 27 17.66 -12.57 -13.40
N ALA A 28 17.70 -11.33 -13.89
CA ALA A 28 18.48 -10.92 -15.07
C ALA A 28 19.71 -10.07 -14.70
N GLY A 29 20.39 -10.40 -13.60
CA GLY A 29 21.66 -9.77 -13.24
C GLY A 29 21.57 -8.26 -13.01
N ASN A 30 20.43 -7.79 -12.49
CA ASN A 30 20.10 -6.37 -12.25
C ASN A 30 19.94 -5.53 -13.53
N ALA A 31 19.73 -6.15 -14.71
CA ALA A 31 19.28 -5.44 -15.90
C ALA A 31 17.93 -4.73 -15.66
N PRO A 32 17.63 -3.60 -16.32
CA PRO A 32 16.30 -3.01 -16.24
C PRO A 32 15.23 -4.02 -16.64
N ARG A 33 14.15 -4.12 -15.86
CA ARG A 33 13.03 -5.02 -16.20
C ARG A 33 12.39 -4.60 -17.53
N GLN A 34 12.06 -5.57 -18.34
CA GLN A 34 11.46 -5.38 -19.66
C GLN A 34 10.36 -6.42 -19.89
N ASP A 35 9.26 -6.01 -20.51
CA ASP A 35 8.29 -6.92 -21.10
C ASP A 35 8.88 -7.51 -22.39
N TYR A 36 8.99 -8.84 -22.43
CA TYR A 36 9.58 -9.56 -23.54
C TYR A 36 8.73 -9.53 -24.82
N GLU A 37 7.43 -9.27 -24.72
CA GLU A 37 6.55 -9.19 -25.90
C GLU A 37 6.63 -7.82 -26.58
N THR A 38 6.62 -6.74 -25.79
CA THR A 38 6.57 -5.36 -26.31
C THR A 38 7.92 -4.66 -26.34
N GLY A 39 8.91 -5.15 -25.59
CA GLY A 39 10.19 -4.49 -25.35
C GLY A 39 10.07 -3.26 -24.44
N LYS A 40 8.91 -2.98 -23.85
CA LYS A 40 8.75 -1.85 -22.94
C LYS A 40 9.35 -2.15 -21.58
N GLY A 41 9.90 -1.12 -20.96
CA GLY A 41 10.45 -1.20 -19.62
C GLY A 41 9.34 -1.34 -18.59
N LEU A 42 9.63 -2.10 -17.54
CA LEU A 42 8.72 -2.29 -16.41
C LEU A 42 9.34 -1.73 -15.13
N VAL A 43 8.50 -1.12 -14.30
CA VAL A 43 8.83 -0.79 -12.91
C VAL A 43 7.72 -1.37 -12.04
N THR A 44 8.08 -2.28 -11.15
CA THR A 44 7.10 -2.93 -10.27
C THR A 44 6.44 -1.92 -9.33
N ASP A 45 5.19 -2.17 -8.99
CA ASP A 45 4.45 -1.34 -8.02
C ASP A 45 5.17 -1.29 -6.67
N VAL A 46 5.73 -2.41 -6.22
CA VAL A 46 6.50 -2.49 -4.97
C VAL A 46 7.75 -1.61 -4.97
N CYS A 47 8.37 -1.38 -6.13
CA CYS A 47 9.51 -0.48 -6.27
C CYS A 47 9.10 0.97 -5.98
N LEU A 48 8.00 1.44 -6.60
CA LEU A 48 7.50 2.80 -6.35
C LEU A 48 6.94 2.94 -4.93
N LYS A 49 6.21 1.93 -4.41
CA LYS A 49 5.74 1.93 -3.02
C LYS A 49 6.91 2.01 -2.03
N ARG A 50 8.07 1.41 -2.32
CA ARG A 50 9.29 1.55 -1.51
C ARG A 50 9.82 2.98 -1.53
N LYS A 51 9.86 3.64 -2.68
CA LYS A 51 10.28 5.04 -2.80
C LYS A 51 9.35 5.99 -2.05
N ILE A 52 8.04 5.77 -2.13
CA ILE A 52 7.05 6.52 -1.33
C ILE A 52 7.32 6.32 0.17
N ARG A 53 7.51 5.07 0.62
CA ARG A 53 7.85 4.78 2.03
C ARG A 53 9.11 5.53 2.48
N ASN A 54 10.18 5.48 1.68
CA ASN A 54 11.44 6.16 2.00
C ASN A 54 11.24 7.68 2.13
N TYR A 55 10.50 8.29 1.21
CA TYR A 55 10.20 9.72 1.29
C TYR A 55 9.43 10.08 2.57
N VAL A 56 8.42 9.29 2.93
CA VAL A 56 7.63 9.52 4.15
C VAL A 56 8.48 9.31 5.40
N ASP A 57 9.32 8.28 5.43
CA ASP A 57 10.29 8.03 6.51
C ASP A 57 11.19 9.26 6.75
N ILE A 58 11.82 9.77 5.68
CA ILE A 58 12.70 10.94 5.73
C ILE A 58 11.95 12.19 6.20
N THR A 59 10.76 12.46 5.63
CA THR A 59 10.03 13.72 5.91
C THR A 59 9.31 13.72 7.25
N LYS A 60 8.99 12.54 7.80
CA LYS A 60 8.29 12.39 9.08
C LYS A 60 9.16 11.82 10.19
N ASN A 61 10.45 11.61 9.93
CA ASN A 61 11.43 11.05 10.87
C ASN A 61 10.96 9.73 11.50
N ASN A 62 10.21 8.92 10.75
CA ASN A 62 9.56 7.70 11.22
C ASN A 62 8.86 7.85 12.59
N GLN A 63 8.03 8.89 12.76
CA GLN A 63 7.24 9.10 13.97
C GLN A 63 5.76 8.84 13.73
N ALA A 64 5.06 8.31 14.74
CA ALA A 64 3.62 8.14 14.68
C ALA A 64 2.93 9.50 14.45
N PRO A 65 1.91 9.60 13.57
CA PRO A 65 1.17 8.50 12.91
C PRO A 65 1.72 8.08 11.52
N TYR A 66 2.96 8.45 11.19
CA TYR A 66 3.59 8.24 9.88
C TYR A 66 4.80 7.29 9.93
N GLU A 67 4.82 6.34 10.86
CA GLU A 67 5.85 5.31 10.87
C GLU A 67 5.73 4.41 9.62
N ILE A 68 6.84 3.77 9.24
CA ILE A 68 6.89 2.82 8.14
C ILE A 68 7.07 1.40 8.67
N HIS A 69 6.10 0.54 8.39
CA HIS A 69 6.10 -0.85 8.82
C HIS A 69 7.13 -1.67 8.03
N VAL A 70 7.15 -1.52 6.71
CA VAL A 70 8.07 -2.25 5.81
C VAL A 70 9.27 -1.37 5.46
N ARG A 71 10.27 -1.36 6.35
CA ARG A 71 11.54 -0.64 6.19
C ARG A 71 12.75 -1.54 6.41
N GLU A 72 13.91 -1.11 5.92
CA GLU A 72 15.15 -1.85 6.12
C GLU A 72 15.54 -1.91 7.61
N GLY A 73 16.04 -3.06 8.07
CA GLY A 73 16.46 -3.27 9.46
C GLY A 73 15.33 -3.40 10.49
N ALA A 74 14.06 -3.25 10.11
CA ALA A 74 12.93 -3.41 11.03
C ALA A 74 12.45 -4.87 11.12
N PHE A 75 12.03 -5.27 12.32
CA PHE A 75 11.42 -6.56 12.58
C PHE A 75 9.89 -6.42 12.62
N LEU A 76 9.20 -7.04 11.66
CA LEU A 76 7.73 -6.97 11.57
C LEU A 76 7.05 -7.52 12.84
N SER A 77 7.63 -8.57 13.43
CA SER A 77 7.15 -9.16 14.68
C SER A 77 7.19 -8.20 15.87
N GLU A 78 8.16 -7.28 15.94
CA GLU A 78 8.23 -6.26 16.98
C GLU A 78 7.09 -5.25 16.83
N HIS A 79 6.79 -4.84 15.59
CA HIS A 79 5.65 -3.97 15.30
C HIS A 79 4.33 -4.65 15.72
N HIS A 80 4.17 -5.94 15.45
CA HIS A 80 2.98 -6.68 15.86
C HIS A 80 2.87 -6.77 17.39
N LYS A 81 3.98 -7.04 18.10
CA LYS A 81 4.02 -7.04 19.56
C LYS A 81 3.61 -5.68 20.13
N ARG A 82 4.10 -4.58 19.54
CA ARG A 82 3.74 -3.22 19.93
C ARG A 82 2.25 -2.94 19.76
N ALA A 83 1.64 -3.46 18.68
CA ALA A 83 0.19 -3.34 18.48
C ALA A 83 -0.61 -4.06 19.56
N HIS A 84 -0.19 -5.26 19.96
CA HIS A 84 -0.86 -6.02 21.01
C HIS A 84 -0.74 -5.37 22.40
N LEU A 85 0.44 -4.85 22.73
CA LEU A 85 0.64 -4.07 23.95
C LEU A 85 -0.20 -2.78 23.93
N GLY A 86 -0.30 -2.14 22.76
CA GLY A 86 -1.06 -0.91 22.58
C GLY A 86 -2.57 -1.07 22.76
N ILE A 87 -3.11 -2.28 22.61
CA ILE A 87 -4.53 -2.58 22.80
C ILE A 87 -4.83 -3.30 24.12
N GLU A 88 -3.83 -3.63 24.94
CA GLU A 88 -3.98 -4.49 26.12
C GLU A 88 -5.01 -3.98 27.14
N ASN A 89 -5.22 -2.66 27.22
CA ASN A 89 -6.20 -2.04 28.11
C ASN A 89 -7.52 -1.65 27.42
N GLU A 90 -7.72 -2.01 26.16
CA GLU A 90 -8.96 -1.71 25.44
C GLU A 90 -10.07 -2.72 25.72
N THR A 91 -11.31 -2.27 25.60
CA THR A 91 -12.47 -3.16 25.56
C THR A 91 -12.84 -3.51 24.12
N ILE A 92 -12.95 -4.80 23.82
CA ILE A 92 -13.43 -5.31 22.53
C ILE A 92 -14.94 -5.55 22.63
N ARG A 93 -15.70 -5.08 21.64
CA ARG A 93 -17.11 -5.44 21.46
C ARG A 93 -17.22 -6.45 20.33
N MET A 94 -17.79 -7.62 20.62
CA MET A 94 -18.02 -8.69 19.66
C MET A 94 -19.52 -8.78 19.39
N ILE A 95 -19.92 -8.55 18.14
CA ILE A 95 -21.31 -8.75 17.72
C ILE A 95 -21.56 -10.27 17.67
N ILE A 96 -22.67 -10.69 18.26
CA ILE A 96 -23.03 -12.10 18.34
C ILE A 96 -23.94 -12.43 17.14
N PRO A 97 -23.66 -13.52 16.38
CA PRO A 97 -24.58 -14.03 15.36
C PRO A 97 -25.97 -14.35 15.93
N GLU A 98 -27.03 -14.01 15.20
CA GLU A 98 -28.42 -14.10 15.67
C GLU A 98 -28.82 -15.51 16.14
N ASP A 99 -28.32 -16.54 15.45
CA ASP A 99 -28.53 -17.96 15.73
C ASP A 99 -27.99 -18.41 17.09
N LEU A 100 -27.02 -17.68 17.64
CA LEU A 100 -26.39 -18.00 18.93
C LEU A 100 -26.84 -17.08 20.06
N VAL A 101 -27.60 -16.03 19.78
CA VAL A 101 -28.00 -15.03 20.79
C VAL A 101 -28.74 -15.67 21.96
N ASP A 102 -29.67 -16.59 21.69
CA ASP A 102 -30.47 -17.21 22.73
C ASP A 102 -29.66 -18.25 23.53
N GLU A 103 -28.68 -18.93 22.90
CA GLU A 103 -27.72 -19.78 23.60
C GLU A 103 -26.88 -18.92 24.56
N PHE A 104 -26.34 -17.79 24.09
CA PHE A 104 -25.55 -16.87 24.90
C PHE A 104 -26.35 -16.23 26.04
N LYS A 105 -27.58 -15.77 25.80
CA LYS A 105 -28.45 -15.22 26.86
C LYS A 105 -28.68 -16.19 28.01
N THR A 106 -28.73 -17.49 27.73
CA THR A 106 -28.99 -18.52 28.74
C THR A 106 -27.78 -18.90 29.60
N PHE A 107 -26.59 -18.33 29.34
CA PHE A 107 -25.42 -18.59 30.17
C PHE A 107 -25.45 -17.79 31.47
N GLU A 108 -25.42 -18.51 32.59
CA GLU A 108 -25.39 -17.91 33.94
C GLU A 108 -24.00 -17.40 34.36
N ALA A 109 -22.93 -17.84 33.68
CA ALA A 109 -21.58 -17.41 33.95
C ALA A 109 -20.73 -17.38 32.67
N TYR A 110 -20.25 -16.18 32.33
CA TYR A 110 -19.25 -15.99 31.28
C TYR A 110 -17.84 -16.13 31.86
N PRO A 111 -16.83 -16.48 31.04
CA PRO A 111 -15.43 -16.39 31.45
C PRO A 111 -15.07 -14.98 31.96
N ASP A 112 -14.14 -14.92 32.92
CA ASP A 112 -13.68 -13.66 33.51
C ASP A 112 -13.31 -12.63 32.43
N GLY A 113 -13.87 -11.42 32.55
CA GLY A 113 -13.63 -10.33 31.62
C GLY A 113 -14.62 -10.22 30.44
N ILE A 114 -15.53 -11.19 30.25
CA ILE A 114 -16.61 -11.13 29.24
C ILE A 114 -17.94 -10.76 29.90
N ILE A 115 -18.58 -9.70 29.41
CA ILE A 115 -19.91 -9.27 29.84
C ILE A 115 -20.83 -9.26 28.64
N PHE A 116 -21.96 -9.96 28.73
CA PHE A 116 -23.02 -9.83 27.74
C PHE A 116 -23.76 -8.50 27.92
N SER A 117 -23.86 -7.72 26.84
CA SER A 117 -24.50 -6.40 26.84
C SER A 117 -25.55 -6.28 25.75
N HIS A 118 -26.72 -5.81 26.15
CA HIS A 118 -27.80 -5.38 25.25
C HIS A 118 -27.76 -3.86 24.96
N LYS A 119 -26.66 -3.16 25.28
CA LYS A 119 -26.55 -1.72 25.01
C LYS A 119 -26.20 -1.48 23.52
N GLY A 120 -27.22 -1.39 22.66
CA GLY A 120 -27.09 -1.04 21.24
C GLY A 120 -28.22 -1.64 20.37
N GLU A 121 -28.14 -1.45 19.04
CA GLU A 121 -29.10 -2.02 18.07
C GLU A 121 -29.02 -3.55 17.96
N HIS A 122 -27.89 -4.17 18.36
CA HIS A 122 -27.66 -5.62 18.33
C HIS A 122 -27.05 -6.13 19.66
N PRO A 123 -27.36 -7.38 20.09
CA PRO A 123 -26.72 -8.01 21.24
C PRO A 123 -25.21 -8.22 21.02
N CYS A 124 -24.39 -7.87 22.03
CA CYS A 124 -22.94 -7.96 21.92
C CYS A 124 -22.26 -8.47 23.20
N LEU A 125 -21.09 -9.08 23.06
CA LEU A 125 -20.18 -9.38 24.18
C LEU A 125 -19.17 -8.25 24.29
N VAL A 126 -19.02 -7.69 25.49
CA VAL A 126 -17.97 -6.72 25.81
C VAL A 126 -16.89 -7.47 26.58
N LEU A 127 -15.68 -7.50 26.04
CA LEU A 127 -14.52 -8.09 26.69
C LEU A 127 -13.50 -7.01 27.03
N SER A 128 -13.04 -6.99 28.28
CA SER A 128 -11.88 -6.21 28.69
C SER A 128 -10.61 -7.00 28.37
N LEU A 129 -9.68 -6.42 27.61
CA LEU A 129 -8.39 -7.06 27.34
C LEU A 129 -7.45 -7.02 28.56
N ALA A 130 -7.75 -6.19 29.57
CA ALA A 130 -6.95 -6.09 30.79
C ALA A 130 -6.97 -7.41 31.58
N GLY A 131 -5.80 -8.01 31.80
CA GLY A 131 -5.64 -9.22 32.61
C GLY A 131 -5.81 -10.56 31.86
N LEU A 132 -5.81 -10.55 30.52
CA LEU A 132 -5.96 -11.77 29.70
C LEU A 132 -4.85 -12.82 29.89
N GLU A 133 -3.61 -12.40 30.17
CA GLU A 133 -2.51 -13.35 30.44
C GLU A 133 -2.74 -14.13 31.74
N GLU A 134 -3.37 -13.53 32.74
CA GLU A 134 -3.78 -14.23 33.96
C GLU A 134 -4.94 -15.19 33.69
N THR A 135 -5.86 -14.85 32.78
CA THR A 135 -7.00 -15.71 32.42
C THR A 135 -6.58 -16.89 31.54
N GLU A 136 -5.67 -16.70 30.57
CA GLU A 136 -5.11 -17.81 29.78
C GLU A 136 -4.23 -18.75 30.63
N LYS A 137 -3.44 -18.22 31.56
CA LYS A 137 -2.72 -19.03 32.57
C LYS A 137 -3.69 -19.80 33.47
N LYS A 138 -4.71 -19.14 34.03
CA LYS A 138 -5.74 -19.80 34.84
C LYS A 138 -6.52 -20.86 34.05
N VAL A 139 -6.79 -20.65 32.75
CA VAL A 139 -7.47 -21.63 31.87
C VAL A 139 -6.56 -22.82 31.54
N LYS A 140 -5.25 -22.62 31.38
CA LYS A 140 -4.26 -23.71 31.28
C LYS A 140 -4.18 -24.50 32.60
N ASP A 141 -4.12 -23.82 33.73
CA ASP A 141 -4.05 -24.44 35.06
C ASP A 141 -5.36 -25.17 35.44
N LEU A 142 -6.51 -24.72 34.91
CA LEU A 142 -7.82 -25.39 35.07
C LEU A 142 -7.93 -26.66 34.23
N LYS A 143 -7.27 -26.74 33.06
CA LYS A 143 -7.24 -27.98 32.25
C LYS A 143 -6.48 -29.11 32.92
N GLU A 144 -5.52 -28.80 33.79
CA GLU A 144 -4.79 -29.82 34.55
C GLU A 144 -5.56 -30.31 35.79
N LYS A 145 -6.52 -29.51 36.29
CA LYS A 145 -7.36 -29.88 37.46
C LYS A 145 -8.71 -30.50 37.11
N SER A 146 -9.17 -30.45 35.85
CA SER A 146 -10.49 -30.97 35.44
C SER A 146 -10.55 -32.49 35.24
N LYS A 147 -10.01 -33.28 36.18
CA LYS A 147 -10.16 -34.74 36.22
C LYS A 147 -10.81 -35.28 37.51
N LYS A 148 -11.33 -34.43 38.40
CA LYS A 148 -12.12 -34.85 39.56
C LYS A 148 -13.26 -33.86 39.82
N GLU A 149 -14.51 -34.36 39.71
CA GLU A 149 -15.75 -34.10 40.49
C GLU A 149 -15.99 -32.67 41.03
N ASP A 150 -17.17 -32.05 41.05
CA ASP A 150 -18.56 -32.46 40.82
C ASP A 150 -19.47 -31.20 40.89
N THR A 151 -20.77 -31.38 40.60
CA THR A 151 -21.93 -30.62 41.16
C THR A 151 -22.01 -29.09 41.03
N GLU A 152 -22.79 -28.61 40.06
CA GLU A 152 -24.01 -27.82 40.25
C GLU A 152 -24.55 -27.39 38.88
N ASN A 153 -25.88 -27.38 38.77
CA ASN A 153 -26.66 -27.36 37.54
C ASN A 153 -26.66 -25.98 36.84
N ARG A 154 -25.49 -25.48 36.44
CA ARG A 154 -25.37 -24.35 35.50
C ARG A 154 -25.32 -24.90 34.09
N LYS A 155 -26.15 -24.39 33.17
CA LYS A 155 -26.04 -24.71 31.73
C LYS A 155 -24.61 -24.43 31.25
N LEU A 156 -23.78 -25.47 31.22
CA LEU A 156 -22.39 -25.39 30.82
C LEU A 156 -22.34 -25.06 29.33
N ILE A 157 -21.61 -23.98 28.98
CA ILE A 157 -21.37 -23.57 27.59
C ILE A 157 -20.93 -24.79 26.77
N SER A 158 -21.64 -25.05 25.67
CA SER A 158 -21.35 -26.16 24.76
C SER A 158 -19.90 -26.08 24.26
N SER A 159 -19.28 -27.23 23.95
CA SER A 159 -17.92 -27.26 23.39
C SER A 159 -17.83 -26.49 22.07
N ALA A 160 -18.90 -26.52 21.26
CA ALA A 160 -19.05 -25.75 20.04
C ALA A 160 -19.12 -24.23 20.31
N ALA A 161 -19.95 -23.78 21.25
CA ALA A 161 -20.03 -22.36 21.62
C ALA A 161 -18.71 -21.83 22.21
N LYS A 162 -17.98 -22.63 23.00
CA LYS A 162 -16.63 -22.27 23.48
C LYS A 162 -15.62 -22.11 22.36
N ALA A 163 -15.67 -22.98 21.35
CA ALA A 163 -14.78 -22.87 20.18
C ALA A 163 -15.13 -21.62 19.36
N LYS A 164 -16.42 -21.35 19.13
CA LYS A 164 -16.87 -20.18 18.38
C LYS A 164 -16.56 -18.86 19.09
N LEU A 165 -16.71 -18.83 20.42
CA LEU A 165 -16.29 -17.68 21.24
C LEU A 165 -14.79 -17.39 21.10
N ARG A 166 -13.95 -18.43 21.11
CA ARG A 166 -12.51 -18.27 20.93
C ARG A 166 -12.15 -17.75 19.55
N GLU A 167 -12.81 -18.24 18.51
CA GLU A 167 -12.65 -17.75 17.14
C GLU A 167 -13.01 -16.26 17.04
N LEU A 168 -14.22 -15.89 17.50
CA LEU A 168 -14.68 -14.49 17.50
C LEU A 168 -13.77 -13.57 18.31
N PHE A 169 -13.21 -14.07 19.41
CA PHE A 169 -12.26 -13.35 20.24
C PHE A 169 -10.94 -13.09 19.51
N VAL A 170 -10.34 -14.13 18.91
CA VAL A 170 -9.08 -14.00 18.15
C VAL A 170 -9.29 -13.02 16.99
N ASP A 171 -10.35 -13.19 16.21
CA ASP A 171 -10.66 -12.31 15.08
C ASP A 171 -10.83 -10.86 15.50
N SER A 172 -11.52 -10.61 16.62
CA SER A 172 -11.78 -9.25 17.10
C SER A 172 -10.52 -8.60 17.69
N LYS A 173 -9.66 -9.38 18.35
CA LYS A 173 -8.35 -8.93 18.84
C LYS A 173 -7.42 -8.60 17.68
N GLU A 174 -7.35 -9.45 16.66
CA GLU A 174 -6.56 -9.19 15.46
C GLU A 174 -7.06 -7.94 14.73
N LYS A 175 -8.38 -7.75 14.57
CA LYS A 175 -8.96 -6.53 13.97
C LYS A 175 -8.57 -5.26 14.73
N LYS A 176 -8.59 -5.29 16.06
CA LYS A 176 -8.16 -4.17 16.90
C LYS A 176 -6.66 -3.89 16.78
N ALA A 177 -5.84 -4.93 16.77
CA ALA A 177 -4.41 -4.79 16.52
C ALA A 177 -4.14 -4.21 15.12
N ALA A 178 -4.87 -4.67 14.10
CA ALA A 178 -4.86 -4.13 12.74
C ALA A 178 -5.20 -2.62 12.72
N GLN A 179 -6.25 -2.21 13.42
CA GLN A 179 -6.62 -0.79 13.51
C GLN A 179 -5.54 0.04 14.20
N TRP A 180 -4.92 -0.50 15.25
CA TRP A 180 -3.76 0.12 15.90
C TRP A 180 -2.59 0.26 14.92
N MET A 181 -2.31 -0.76 14.11
CA MET A 181 -1.29 -0.70 13.06
C MET A 181 -1.60 0.40 12.04
N CYS A 182 -2.83 0.48 11.53
CA CYS A 182 -3.26 1.57 10.64
C CYS A 182 -3.10 2.95 11.28
N LYS A 183 -3.32 3.09 12.58
CA LYS A 183 -3.21 4.39 13.27
C LYS A 183 -1.76 4.90 13.32
N ASN A 184 -0.79 4.01 13.44
CA ASN A 184 0.61 4.39 13.67
C ASN A 184 1.46 4.33 12.40
N PHE A 185 1.13 3.43 11.46
CA PHE A 185 1.91 3.18 10.27
C PHE A 185 1.23 3.71 9.01
N PHE A 186 1.88 4.65 8.34
CA PHE A 186 1.37 5.26 7.11
C PHE A 186 1.24 4.24 5.99
N ASP A 187 2.24 3.38 5.80
CA ASP A 187 2.25 2.43 4.69
C ASP A 187 1.22 1.30 4.85
N VAL A 188 0.95 0.85 6.09
CA VAL A 188 -0.15 -0.07 6.39
C VAL A 188 -1.49 0.61 6.13
N ARG A 189 -1.67 1.85 6.58
CA ARG A 189 -2.90 2.64 6.36
C ARG A 189 -3.16 2.90 4.87
N THR A 190 -2.11 3.12 4.09
CA THR A 190 -2.18 3.55 2.68
C THR A 190 -2.26 2.38 1.70
N PHE A 191 -1.34 1.41 1.82
CA PHE A 191 -1.20 0.30 0.87
C PHE A 191 -1.79 -1.02 1.40
N GLY A 192 -1.97 -1.14 2.72
CA GLY A 192 -2.32 -2.39 3.37
C GLY A 192 -1.10 -3.25 3.69
N ALA A 193 -1.32 -4.30 4.46
CA ALA A 193 -0.30 -5.27 4.83
C ALA A 193 -0.95 -6.62 5.19
N VAL A 194 -0.21 -7.70 4.94
CA VAL A 194 -0.51 -9.03 5.48
C VAL A 194 0.35 -9.20 6.72
N MET A 195 -0.27 -9.24 7.90
CA MET A 195 0.40 -9.26 9.21
C MET A 195 0.11 -10.57 9.96
N SER A 196 0.05 -11.67 9.23
CA SER A 196 -0.24 -13.02 9.75
C SER A 196 1.02 -13.78 10.18
N THR A 197 2.19 -13.15 10.11
CA THR A 197 3.48 -13.77 10.43
C THR A 197 3.82 -13.63 11.93
N GLY A 198 4.39 -14.70 12.50
CA GLY A 198 4.78 -14.77 13.91
C GLY A 198 3.64 -15.20 14.84
N ASP A 199 3.93 -15.19 16.15
CA ASP A 199 3.00 -15.63 17.19
C ASP A 199 1.90 -14.60 17.48
N MET A 200 2.21 -13.31 17.30
CA MET A 200 1.31 -12.19 17.54
C MET A 200 0.84 -11.65 16.20
N ARG A 201 -0.30 -12.15 15.72
CA ARG A 201 -0.85 -11.80 14.40
C ARG A 201 -1.72 -10.56 14.47
N CYS A 202 -1.70 -9.74 13.44
CA CYS A 202 -2.54 -8.54 13.32
C CYS A 202 -3.50 -8.63 12.12
N GLY A 203 -3.78 -9.85 11.63
CA GLY A 203 -4.66 -10.08 10.50
C GLY A 203 -4.14 -9.52 9.18
N GLN A 204 -5.06 -9.21 8.27
CA GLN A 204 -4.78 -8.67 6.94
C GLN A 204 -5.59 -7.40 6.69
N ILE A 205 -4.94 -6.39 6.11
CA ILE A 205 -5.57 -5.11 5.76
C ILE A 205 -5.32 -4.83 4.29
N ARG A 206 -6.37 -4.39 3.59
CA ARG A 206 -6.27 -3.85 2.24
C ARG A 206 -6.30 -2.33 2.31
N GLY A 207 -5.23 -1.68 1.86
CA GLY A 207 -5.16 -0.21 1.83
C GLY A 207 -5.95 0.37 0.65
N PRO A 208 -6.38 1.64 0.76
CA PRO A 208 -7.13 2.33 -0.28
C PRO A 208 -6.33 2.57 -1.55
N VAL A 209 -5.01 2.73 -1.47
CA VAL A 209 -4.15 3.12 -2.59
C VAL A 209 -3.55 1.87 -3.23
N GLN A 210 -3.92 1.64 -4.48
CA GLN A 210 -3.39 0.55 -5.30
C GLN A 210 -2.96 1.10 -6.65
N PHE A 211 -1.83 0.61 -7.17
CA PHE A 211 -1.39 0.90 -8.53
C PHE A 211 -0.62 -0.31 -9.05
N GLY A 212 -0.68 -0.50 -10.37
CA GLY A 212 -0.02 -1.59 -11.05
C GLY A 212 1.44 -1.29 -11.39
N PHE A 213 2.01 -2.12 -12.26
CA PHE A 213 3.36 -1.87 -12.77
C PHE A 213 3.35 -0.59 -13.61
N ALA A 214 4.42 0.20 -13.50
CA ALA A 214 4.69 1.25 -14.46
C ALA A 214 5.24 0.61 -15.74
N GLU A 215 4.76 1.09 -16.87
CA GLU A 215 5.20 0.65 -18.19
C GLU A 215 5.76 1.86 -18.93
N SER A 216 6.87 1.68 -19.65
CA SER A 216 7.39 2.75 -20.49
C SER A 216 6.49 3.01 -21.70
N VAL A 217 6.40 4.26 -22.14
CA VAL A 217 5.59 4.67 -23.29
C VAL A 217 6.10 3.99 -24.57
N ASP A 218 7.43 3.95 -24.75
CA ASP A 218 8.09 3.26 -25.84
C ASP A 218 8.95 2.10 -25.34
N SER A 219 9.35 1.22 -26.28
CA SER A 219 10.36 0.20 -26.02
C SER A 219 11.67 0.82 -25.51
N ILE A 220 12.28 0.19 -24.50
CA ILE A 220 13.56 0.61 -23.93
C ILE A 220 14.70 -0.25 -24.45
N VAL A 221 15.91 0.31 -24.45
CA VAL A 221 17.12 -0.45 -24.73
C VAL A 221 18.04 -0.33 -23.53
N GLY A 222 18.20 -1.45 -22.81
CA GLY A 222 19.20 -1.56 -21.75
C GLY A 222 20.62 -1.51 -22.32
N LYS A 223 21.51 -0.77 -21.68
CA LYS A 223 22.95 -0.75 -21.99
C LYS A 223 23.75 -1.22 -20.79
N GLU A 224 24.68 -2.12 -21.00
CA GLU A 224 25.71 -2.44 -20.02
C GLU A 224 26.94 -1.55 -20.23
N ILE A 225 27.28 -0.78 -19.21
CA ILE A 225 28.50 0.03 -19.20
C ILE A 225 29.53 -0.69 -18.32
N PRO A 226 30.62 -1.23 -18.89
CA PRO A 226 31.70 -1.80 -18.11
C PRO A 226 32.46 -0.69 -17.38
N MET A 227 32.74 -0.90 -16.09
CA MET A 227 33.53 0.02 -15.27
C MET A 227 34.79 -0.70 -14.78
N SER A 228 35.94 -0.05 -14.86
CA SER A 228 37.20 -0.58 -14.33
C SER A 228 37.34 -0.25 -12.84
N ARG A 229 37.73 -1.23 -12.02
CA ARG A 229 38.18 -0.99 -10.64
C ARG A 229 39.71 -0.86 -10.62
N THR A 230 40.21 0.16 -9.93
CA THR A 230 41.66 0.43 -9.82
C THR A 230 42.32 -0.30 -8.65
N ALA A 231 41.59 -0.53 -7.55
CA ALA A 231 42.06 -1.24 -6.37
C ALA A 231 42.04 -2.77 -6.55
N ALA A 232 43.07 -3.43 -6.04
CA ALA A 232 43.14 -4.90 -5.96
C ALA A 232 42.11 -5.45 -4.96
N VAL A 233 41.59 -6.66 -5.23
CA VAL A 233 40.59 -7.30 -4.35
C VAL A 233 41.22 -7.88 -3.11
N SER A 234 42.40 -8.47 -3.28
CA SER A 234 43.11 -9.17 -2.23
C SER A 234 44.54 -8.67 -2.15
N VAL A 235 45.04 -8.62 -0.91
CA VAL A 235 46.43 -8.30 -0.59
C VAL A 235 47.37 -9.37 -1.17
N ASP A 236 46.90 -10.62 -1.28
CA ASP A 236 47.70 -11.76 -1.76
C ASP A 236 47.94 -11.75 -3.28
N LYS A 237 47.13 -10.98 -4.02
CA LYS A 237 47.21 -10.84 -5.48
C LYS A 237 47.04 -9.38 -5.90
N PRO A 238 48.05 -8.52 -5.66
CA PRO A 238 47.95 -7.08 -5.92
C PRO A 238 47.79 -6.73 -7.42
N GLU A 239 48.25 -7.63 -8.29
CA GLU A 239 48.08 -7.54 -9.75
C GLU A 239 46.62 -7.82 -10.18
N ASP A 240 45.88 -8.62 -9.39
CA ASP A 240 44.52 -9.05 -9.69
C ASP A 240 43.49 -8.03 -9.19
N LYS A 241 43.15 -7.10 -10.09
CA LYS A 241 42.12 -6.09 -9.87
C LYS A 241 40.69 -6.64 -9.98
N GLY A 242 40.53 -7.92 -10.33
CA GLY A 242 39.26 -8.60 -10.58
C GLY A 242 38.51 -8.07 -11.81
N LEU A 243 37.39 -8.73 -12.14
CA LEU A 243 36.45 -8.24 -13.15
C LEU A 243 35.82 -6.92 -12.68
N GLY A 244 35.90 -5.90 -13.52
CA GLY A 244 35.26 -4.61 -13.29
C GLY A 244 33.74 -4.73 -13.18
N ALA A 245 33.11 -3.88 -12.36
CA ALA A 245 31.67 -3.87 -12.19
C ALA A 245 30.97 -3.38 -13.47
N ARG A 246 29.77 -3.88 -13.75
CA ARG A 246 28.93 -3.41 -14.86
C ARG A 246 27.77 -2.59 -14.33
N LYS A 247 27.44 -1.49 -15.00
CA LYS A 247 26.21 -0.74 -14.77
C LYS A 247 25.25 -0.95 -15.92
N SER A 248 24.13 -1.59 -15.63
CA SER A 248 23.02 -1.70 -16.56
C SER A 248 22.16 -0.45 -16.45
N ILE A 249 22.00 0.32 -17.53
CA ILE A 249 21.27 1.58 -17.57
C ILE A 249 20.26 1.61 -18.72
N VAL A 250 19.25 2.45 -18.59
CA VAL A 250 18.36 2.88 -19.66
C VAL A 250 18.79 4.30 -20.08
N PRO A 251 19.15 4.55 -21.36
CA PRO A 251 19.52 5.88 -21.82
C PRO A 251 18.42 6.90 -21.58
N TYR A 252 17.19 6.54 -21.93
CA TYR A 252 15.99 7.28 -21.60
C TYR A 252 14.75 6.38 -21.62
N GLY A 253 13.82 6.59 -20.70
CA GLY A 253 12.50 5.98 -20.73
C GLY A 253 11.50 6.82 -19.95
N LEU A 254 10.36 7.14 -20.55
CA LEU A 254 9.21 7.76 -19.89
C LEU A 254 8.25 6.66 -19.46
N TYR A 255 7.97 6.54 -18.18
CA TYR A 255 7.12 5.53 -17.57
C TYR A 255 5.78 6.11 -17.16
N ARG A 256 4.73 5.30 -17.33
CA ARG A 256 3.35 5.63 -16.97
C ARG A 256 2.83 4.65 -15.93
N VAL A 257 2.23 5.19 -14.88
CA VAL A 257 1.54 4.43 -13.82
C VAL A 257 0.06 4.75 -13.86
N HIS A 258 -0.78 3.74 -13.64
CA HIS A 258 -2.20 3.89 -13.35
C HIS A 258 -2.45 3.56 -11.88
N GLY A 259 -3.03 4.51 -11.16
CA GLY A 259 -3.34 4.37 -9.75
C GLY A 259 -4.82 4.58 -9.42
N TYR A 260 -5.21 3.97 -8.30
CA TYR A 260 -6.58 3.87 -7.82
C TYR A 260 -6.58 4.14 -6.30
N ILE A 261 -7.53 4.93 -5.83
CA ILE A 261 -7.73 5.25 -4.42
C ILE A 261 -9.20 5.06 -4.07
N SER A 262 -9.49 4.05 -3.26
CA SER A 262 -10.85 3.72 -2.84
C SER A 262 -11.25 4.42 -1.54
N ALA A 263 -12.27 5.27 -1.58
CA ALA A 263 -12.86 5.87 -0.38
C ALA A 263 -13.49 4.83 0.56
N HIS A 264 -14.03 3.74 0.01
CA HIS A 264 -14.57 2.65 0.84
C HIS A 264 -13.48 1.99 1.68
N LEU A 265 -12.33 1.63 1.08
CA LEU A 265 -11.21 1.05 1.83
C LEU A 265 -10.55 2.08 2.76
N ALA A 266 -10.56 3.36 2.41
CA ALA A 266 -10.07 4.42 3.28
C ALA A 266 -10.88 4.51 4.57
N SER A 267 -12.20 4.30 4.51
CA SER A 267 -13.05 4.26 5.70
C SER A 267 -12.76 3.10 6.66
N GLN A 268 -12.18 2.00 6.16
CA GLN A 268 -11.78 0.87 7.00
C GLN A 268 -10.41 1.09 7.67
N THR A 269 -9.54 1.86 7.01
CA THR A 269 -8.16 2.11 7.44
C THR A 269 -7.95 3.47 8.12
N ASN A 270 -8.97 4.33 8.12
CA ASN A 270 -8.91 5.74 8.51
C ASN A 270 -7.90 6.56 7.71
N PHE A 271 -7.69 6.23 6.44
CA PHE A 271 -6.86 7.03 5.55
C PHE A 271 -7.50 8.40 5.27
N ALA A 272 -6.82 9.47 5.65
CA ALA A 272 -7.37 10.82 5.71
C ALA A 272 -6.80 11.76 4.62
N GLU A 273 -7.39 12.95 4.49
CA GLU A 273 -6.93 13.96 3.52
C GLU A 273 -5.43 14.32 3.69
N ASP A 274 -4.93 14.41 4.92
CA ASP A 274 -3.49 14.63 5.18
C ASP A 274 -2.61 13.48 4.66
N ASP A 275 -3.10 12.25 4.73
CA ASP A 275 -2.39 11.08 4.18
C ASP A 275 -2.40 11.12 2.65
N LEU A 276 -3.51 11.59 2.06
CA LEU A 276 -3.64 11.78 0.62
C LEU A 276 -2.67 12.86 0.11
N GLU A 277 -2.58 14.00 0.80
CA GLU A 277 -1.60 15.03 0.45
C GLU A 277 -0.15 14.59 0.69
N MET A 278 0.09 13.74 1.71
CA MET A 278 1.40 13.10 1.90
C MET A 278 1.74 12.17 0.74
N LEU A 279 0.78 11.38 0.25
CA LEU A 279 0.96 10.54 -0.93
C LEU A 279 1.30 11.37 -2.18
N TRP A 280 0.59 12.47 -2.42
CA TRP A 280 0.88 13.37 -3.54
C TRP A 280 2.27 13.98 -3.43
N SER A 281 2.62 14.48 -2.25
CA SER A 281 3.95 15.02 -1.96
C SER A 281 5.03 13.96 -2.19
N ALA A 282 4.80 12.71 -1.78
CA ALA A 282 5.72 11.61 -2.01
C ALA A 282 5.87 11.29 -3.49
N LEU A 283 4.78 11.17 -4.26
CA LEU A 283 4.86 10.91 -5.70
C LEU A 283 5.62 12.02 -6.45
N ILE A 284 5.47 13.27 -6.04
CA ILE A 284 6.16 14.40 -6.65
C ILE A 284 7.66 14.36 -6.34
N ASN A 285 8.04 14.07 -5.10
CA ASN A 285 9.40 14.31 -4.60
C ASN A 285 10.24 13.04 -4.33
N MET A 286 9.67 11.83 -4.48
CA MET A 286 10.34 10.60 -4.04
C MET A 286 11.67 10.31 -4.76
N PHE A 287 11.87 10.80 -5.98
CA PHE A 287 13.12 10.56 -6.71
C PHE A 287 14.25 11.50 -6.27
N ASP A 288 13.92 12.72 -5.86
CA ASP A 288 14.91 13.71 -5.41
C ASP A 288 15.54 13.32 -4.07
N GLN A 289 14.84 12.50 -3.29
CA GLN A 289 15.28 12.02 -1.97
C GLN A 289 15.84 10.58 -2.00
N ASP A 290 15.93 9.92 -3.16
CA ASP A 290 16.51 8.57 -3.33
C ASP A 290 17.64 8.53 -4.40
N PRO A 291 18.63 9.46 -4.37
CA PRO A 291 19.73 9.41 -5.30
C PRO A 291 20.63 8.20 -5.02
N SER A 292 20.95 7.45 -6.06
CA SER A 292 21.99 6.42 -5.99
C SER A 292 22.73 6.32 -7.32
N ALA A 293 23.95 5.79 -7.29
CA ALA A 293 24.81 5.67 -8.47
C ALA A 293 24.21 4.82 -9.62
N ALA A 294 23.17 4.02 -9.33
CA ALA A 294 22.43 3.23 -10.31
C ALA A 294 21.12 3.91 -10.76
N ARG A 295 20.59 4.86 -9.99
CA ARG A 295 19.26 5.47 -10.20
C ARG A 295 19.33 6.97 -10.49
N THR A 296 20.52 7.51 -10.77
CA THR A 296 20.68 8.91 -11.17
C THR A 296 19.79 9.22 -12.38
N GLY A 297 19.11 10.37 -12.36
CA GLY A 297 18.32 10.86 -13.48
C GLY A 297 16.89 10.36 -13.54
N MET A 298 16.30 9.91 -12.43
CA MET A 298 14.85 9.68 -12.33
C MET A 298 14.15 10.97 -11.90
N HIS A 299 13.06 11.36 -12.59
CA HIS A 299 12.31 12.57 -12.25
C HIS A 299 10.80 12.38 -12.39
N ALA A 300 10.04 12.95 -11.47
CA ALA A 300 8.60 13.08 -11.62
C ALA A 300 8.32 14.12 -12.72
N GLN A 301 7.50 13.76 -13.71
CA GLN A 301 7.21 14.62 -14.86
C GLN A 301 5.79 15.17 -14.81
N LYS A 302 4.79 14.31 -14.55
CA LYS A 302 3.38 14.70 -14.46
C LYS A 302 2.63 13.85 -13.45
N LEU A 303 1.70 14.47 -12.74
CA LEU A 303 0.75 13.81 -11.85
C LEU A 303 -0.64 14.37 -12.12
N ILE A 304 -1.47 13.55 -12.75
CA ILE A 304 -2.83 13.90 -13.16
C ILE A 304 -3.77 13.08 -12.29
N VAL A 305 -4.63 13.75 -11.54
CA VAL A 305 -5.56 13.13 -10.58
C VAL A 305 -6.99 13.33 -11.10
N PHE A 306 -7.77 12.26 -11.06
CA PHE A 306 -9.20 12.29 -11.33
C PHE A 306 -9.93 12.10 -10.01
N LYS A 307 -10.69 13.10 -9.59
CA LYS A 307 -11.47 13.08 -8.35
C LYS A 307 -12.94 12.90 -8.69
N HIS A 308 -13.57 11.87 -8.13
CA HIS A 308 -15.01 11.66 -8.29
C HIS A 308 -15.80 12.54 -7.31
N VAL A 309 -16.62 13.46 -7.81
CA VAL A 309 -17.38 14.44 -7.02
C VAL A 309 -18.90 14.21 -7.01
N GLY A 310 -19.39 13.35 -7.90
CA GLY A 310 -20.84 13.07 -8.04
C GLY A 310 -21.59 14.17 -8.79
N THR A 311 -22.71 13.80 -9.42
CA THR A 311 -23.53 14.70 -10.24
C THR A 311 -24.95 14.86 -9.71
N ASP A 312 -25.39 13.99 -8.80
CA ASP A 312 -26.77 13.96 -8.33
C ASP A 312 -27.17 15.22 -7.56
N ASP A 313 -28.43 15.65 -7.73
CA ASP A 313 -29.02 16.76 -6.98
C ASP A 313 -29.25 16.40 -5.51
N ASN A 314 -29.48 15.12 -5.21
CA ASN A 314 -29.61 14.65 -3.84
C ASN A 314 -28.24 14.47 -3.19
N GLU A 315 -27.98 15.19 -2.11
CA GLU A 315 -26.69 15.14 -1.40
C GLU A 315 -26.25 13.74 -0.99
N LYS A 316 -27.18 12.87 -0.55
CA LYS A 316 -26.82 11.51 -0.14
C LYS A 316 -26.34 10.68 -1.32
N GLN A 317 -27.08 10.76 -2.44
CA GLN A 317 -26.74 10.02 -3.64
C GLN A 317 -25.46 10.56 -4.29
N LYS A 318 -25.26 11.88 -4.25
CA LYS A 318 -24.02 12.53 -4.70
C LYS A 318 -22.79 12.04 -3.92
N ILE A 319 -22.89 11.94 -2.60
CA ILE A 319 -21.80 11.45 -1.75
C ILE A 319 -21.49 9.98 -2.06
N GLU A 320 -22.51 9.14 -2.21
CA GLU A 320 -22.30 7.72 -2.57
C GLU A 320 -21.70 7.56 -3.98
N GLN A 321 -22.13 8.37 -4.96
CA GLN A 321 -21.51 8.41 -6.28
C GLN A 321 -20.04 8.84 -6.21
N ALA A 322 -19.72 9.88 -5.44
CA ALA A 322 -18.34 10.33 -5.22
C ALA A 322 -17.47 9.24 -4.58
N LYS A 323 -18.05 8.44 -3.68
CA LYS A 323 -17.37 7.36 -2.95
C LYS A 323 -17.14 6.11 -3.80
N LEU A 324 -18.12 5.72 -4.61
CA LEU A 324 -18.07 4.52 -5.46
C LEU A 324 -17.42 4.79 -6.82
N GLY A 325 -17.54 6.01 -7.34
CA GLY A 325 -17.02 6.46 -8.62
C GLY A 325 -18.12 6.80 -9.63
N CYS A 326 -17.90 7.88 -10.37
CA CYS A 326 -18.78 8.40 -11.43
C CYS A 326 -18.43 7.86 -12.83
N ALA A 327 -17.24 7.28 -13.01
CA ALA A 327 -16.77 6.79 -14.29
C ALA A 327 -15.87 5.56 -14.14
N PRO A 328 -15.80 4.66 -15.15
CA PRO A 328 -14.82 3.60 -15.19
C PRO A 328 -13.38 4.14 -15.29
N ALA A 329 -12.44 3.53 -14.57
CA ALA A 329 -11.06 4.02 -14.49
C ALA A 329 -10.33 4.01 -15.86
N HIS A 330 -10.53 3.00 -16.69
CA HIS A 330 -9.90 2.92 -18.02
C HIS A 330 -10.26 4.14 -18.88
N LYS A 331 -11.51 4.59 -18.87
CA LYS A 331 -11.94 5.78 -19.61
C LYS A 331 -11.22 7.03 -19.15
N LEU A 332 -10.97 7.16 -17.84
CA LEU A 332 -10.22 8.28 -17.27
C LEU A 332 -8.74 8.22 -17.69
N PHE A 333 -8.15 7.04 -17.68
CA PHE A 333 -6.78 6.86 -18.17
C PHE A 333 -6.66 7.17 -19.66
N ASP A 334 -7.65 6.82 -20.48
CA ASP A 334 -7.66 7.09 -21.92
C ASP A 334 -7.72 8.60 -22.24
N LEU A 335 -8.17 9.44 -21.30
CA LEU A 335 -8.11 10.90 -21.44
C LEU A 335 -6.67 11.43 -21.49
N VAL A 336 -5.70 10.67 -20.97
CA VAL A 336 -4.28 11.02 -20.99
C VAL A 336 -3.60 10.26 -22.12
N THR A 337 -3.29 10.99 -23.17
CA THR A 337 -2.54 10.47 -24.33
C THR A 337 -1.13 11.04 -24.34
N ILE A 338 -0.17 10.21 -24.70
CA ILE A 338 1.25 10.59 -24.76
C ILE A 338 1.72 10.31 -26.17
N LYS A 339 2.21 11.34 -26.86
CA LYS A 339 2.70 11.23 -28.24
C LYS A 339 4.15 11.67 -28.31
N ARG A 340 4.88 11.11 -29.27
CA ARG A 340 6.17 11.64 -29.69
C ARG A 340 5.97 12.94 -30.44
N ARG A 341 6.73 13.98 -30.08
CA ARG A 341 6.77 15.20 -30.89
C ARG A 341 7.43 14.85 -32.23
N ALA A 342 6.83 15.32 -33.32
CA ALA A 342 7.48 15.31 -34.63
C ALA A 342 8.62 16.32 -34.63
N GLU A 343 9.76 15.99 -35.26
CA GLU A 343 10.84 16.94 -35.48
C GLU A 343 10.34 18.12 -36.35
N LYS A 344 10.85 19.33 -36.08
CA LYS A 344 10.70 20.46 -36.99
C LYS A 344 11.46 20.15 -38.29
N GLU A 345 10.87 20.45 -39.44
CA GLU A 345 11.39 20.09 -40.77
C GLU A 345 12.75 20.72 -41.15
N GLU A 346 13.30 21.66 -40.37
CA GLU A 346 14.52 22.41 -40.71
C GLU A 346 15.82 21.58 -40.72
N ASP A 347 15.82 20.35 -40.19
CA ASP A 347 17.00 19.47 -40.13
C ASP A 347 16.98 18.32 -41.16
N ARG A 348 16.02 18.32 -42.09
CA ARG A 348 15.86 17.24 -43.08
C ARG A 348 16.73 17.44 -44.33
N GLY A 349 17.90 16.80 -44.33
CA GLY A 349 18.37 16.13 -45.54
C GLY A 349 17.47 14.91 -45.81
N GLU A 350 17.02 14.76 -47.04
CA GLU A 350 15.96 13.85 -47.50
C GLU A 350 16.09 12.39 -46.99
N CYS A 351 15.12 11.92 -46.20
CA CYS A 351 14.52 10.58 -46.26
C CYS A 351 13.31 10.46 -45.30
N SER A 352 12.47 9.46 -45.54
CA SER A 352 11.04 9.39 -45.24
C SER A 352 10.64 9.03 -43.80
N GLY A 353 9.77 9.85 -43.21
CA GLY A 353 8.59 9.45 -42.42
C GLY A 353 8.73 8.39 -41.31
N THR A 354 9.12 8.81 -40.12
CA THR A 354 8.60 8.45 -38.76
C THR A 354 9.47 9.21 -37.74
N ALA A 355 9.18 9.19 -36.44
CA ALA A 355 10.07 9.79 -35.44
C ALA A 355 11.40 8.99 -35.39
N GLU A 356 12.35 9.28 -36.28
CA GLU A 356 13.52 8.42 -36.56
C GLU A 356 14.55 8.37 -35.43
N LYS A 357 14.56 9.34 -34.50
CA LYS A 357 15.53 9.39 -33.40
C LYS A 357 14.92 8.86 -32.08
N PRO A 358 15.64 7.99 -31.35
CA PRO A 358 15.19 7.54 -30.03
C PRO A 358 15.05 8.69 -29.02
N ALA A 359 14.05 8.65 -28.13
CA ALA A 359 13.92 9.66 -27.05
C ALA A 359 15.19 9.78 -26.24
N ARG A 360 15.52 11.01 -25.84
CA ARG A 360 16.57 11.32 -24.85
C ARG A 360 16.12 12.32 -23.79
N SER A 361 14.92 12.87 -23.91
CA SER A 361 14.37 13.83 -22.95
C SER A 361 12.84 13.80 -22.89
N PHE A 362 12.28 14.35 -21.80
CA PHE A 362 10.83 14.51 -21.68
C PHE A 362 10.26 15.49 -22.72
N GLN A 363 11.08 16.43 -23.21
CA GLN A 363 10.68 17.39 -24.24
C GLN A 363 10.39 16.71 -25.59
N ASP A 364 10.84 15.48 -25.80
CA ASP A 364 10.57 14.69 -27.00
C ASP A 364 9.14 14.12 -26.99
N TYR A 365 8.42 14.28 -25.87
CA TYR A 365 7.03 13.87 -25.69
C TYR A 365 6.09 15.07 -25.57
N GLU A 366 4.85 14.82 -25.94
CA GLU A 366 3.72 15.70 -25.69
C GLU A 366 2.66 14.91 -24.93
N VAL A 367 2.26 15.43 -23.79
CA VAL A 367 1.21 14.85 -22.94
C VAL A 367 -0.06 15.66 -23.18
N CYS A 368 -1.07 15.04 -23.80
CA CYS A 368 -2.35 15.67 -24.09
C CYS A 368 -3.43 15.10 -23.16
N ILE A 369 -4.14 15.99 -22.46
CA ILE A 369 -5.26 15.64 -21.58
C ILE A 369 -6.54 16.15 -22.23
N VAL A 370 -7.43 15.24 -22.62
CA VAL A 370 -8.71 15.59 -23.28
C VAL A 370 -9.74 15.99 -22.22
N LYS A 371 -9.65 17.23 -21.74
CA LYS A 371 -10.52 17.74 -20.66
C LYS A 371 -12.00 17.78 -21.05
N ASP A 372 -12.29 18.08 -22.31
CA ASP A 372 -13.68 18.19 -22.82
C ASP A 372 -14.41 16.84 -22.86
N ALA A 373 -13.68 15.72 -22.86
CA ALA A 373 -14.23 14.38 -22.82
C ALA A 373 -14.31 13.83 -21.37
N CYS A 374 -14.02 14.65 -20.37
CA CYS A 374 -14.11 14.24 -18.97
C CYS A 374 -15.57 13.94 -18.62
N PRO A 375 -15.89 12.75 -18.09
CA PRO A 375 -17.26 12.42 -17.69
C PRO A 375 -17.77 13.35 -16.58
N ASP A 376 -19.06 13.66 -16.62
CA ASP A 376 -19.70 14.44 -15.57
C ASP A 376 -19.47 13.82 -14.18
N GLY A 377 -19.23 14.68 -13.19
CA GLY A 377 -18.95 14.24 -11.81
C GLY A 377 -17.52 13.79 -11.58
N VAL A 378 -16.61 14.05 -12.53
CA VAL A 378 -15.16 13.86 -12.36
C VAL A 378 -14.45 15.20 -12.53
N GLU A 379 -13.57 15.51 -11.59
CA GLU A 379 -12.71 16.69 -11.62
C GLU A 379 -11.28 16.25 -11.95
N ILE A 380 -10.66 16.90 -12.95
CA ILE A 380 -9.26 16.66 -13.32
C ILE A 380 -8.38 17.69 -12.59
N ILE A 381 -7.43 17.21 -11.81
CA ILE A 381 -6.48 18.01 -11.04
C ILE A 381 -5.06 17.67 -11.52
N GLU A 382 -4.36 18.67 -12.04
CA GLU A 382 -2.94 18.54 -12.42
C GLU A 382 -2.08 19.04 -11.26
N LYS A 383 -1.32 18.14 -10.63
CA LYS A 383 -0.41 18.46 -9.50
C LYS A 383 1.01 18.78 -9.97
N LEU A 384 1.37 18.44 -11.22
CA LEU A 384 2.66 18.71 -11.89
C LEU A 384 2.44 19.12 -13.35
#